data_AF-A0A9D1MSV5-F1
#
_entry.id   AF-A0A9D1MSV5-F1
#
_cell.length_a   1.000
_cell.length_b   1.000
_cell.length_c   1.000
_cell.angle_alpha   90.00
_cell.angle_beta   90.00
_cell.angle_gamma   90.00
#
_symmetry.space_group_name_H-M   'P 1'
#
loop_
_entity.id
_entity.type
_entity.pdbx_description
1 polymer ?
#
loop_
_entity_poly.entity_id
_entity_poly.type
_entity_poly.pdbx_seq_one_letter_code
_entity_poly.pdbx_strand_id
1 'polypeptide(L)'
;MKFLKKYLKLFIGIAVLILFVVVFFFAMKSSDLENGNLKQWRAADVTRRMTAAQILSASDSDLDLLVKCVDKISEIPDSGDMAVRDAVALCYTGIQVNQNN
;
A
#
# COMPACT_ATOMS: atom_id res chain seq x y z
N MET A 1 -46.00 17.98 -9.60
CA MET A 1 -44.71 18.44 -9.05
C MET A 1 -44.20 17.72 -7.78
N LYS A 2 -45.05 17.25 -6.85
CA LYS A 2 -44.58 16.58 -5.60
C LYS A 2 -43.90 15.22 -5.83
N PHE A 3 -44.42 14.41 -6.75
CA PHE A 3 -43.85 13.08 -7.06
C PHE A 3 -42.48 13.18 -7.74
N LEU A 4 -42.29 14.10 -8.68
CA LEU A 4 -41.03 14.31 -9.39
C LEU A 4 -39.87 14.65 -8.42
N LYS A 5 -40.14 15.52 -7.43
CA LYS A 5 -39.15 15.87 -6.38
C LYS A 5 -38.80 14.68 -5.47
N LYS A 6 -39.72 13.73 -5.28
CA LYS A 6 -39.52 12.53 -4.45
C LYS A 6 -38.61 11.52 -5.15
N TYR A 7 -38.81 11.29 -6.45
CA TYR A 7 -37.94 10.45 -7.26
C TYR A 7 -36.54 11.05 -7.43
N LEU A 8 -36.43 12.38 -7.59
CA LEU A 8 -35.13 13.06 -7.70
C LEU A 8 -34.29 12.91 -6.42
N LYS A 9 -34.90 13.06 -5.23
CA LYS A 9 -34.21 12.85 -3.94
C LYS A 9 -33.73 11.40 -3.78
N LEU A 10 -34.51 10.44 -4.24
CA LEU A 10 -34.16 9.03 -4.17
C LEU A 10 -32.98 8.71 -5.10
N PHE A 11 -32.96 9.29 -6.30
CA PHE A 11 -31.84 9.17 -7.24
C PHE A 11 -30.54 9.78 -6.69
N ILE A 12 -30.61 10.96 -6.07
CA ILE A 12 -29.46 11.59 -5.41
C ILE A 12 -28.94 10.72 -4.27
N GLY A 13 -29.84 10.14 -3.46
CA GLY A 13 -29.46 9.22 -2.39
C GLY A 13 -28.71 7.99 -2.91
N ILE A 14 -29.20 7.36 -3.99
CA ILE A 14 -28.53 6.22 -4.64
C ILE A 14 -27.17 6.64 -5.21
N ALA A 15 -27.09 7.78 -5.88
CA ALA A 15 -25.84 8.29 -6.45
C ALA A 15 -24.77 8.52 -5.38
N VAL A 16 -25.14 9.11 -4.24
CA VAL A 16 -24.23 9.31 -3.09
C VAL A 16 -23.77 7.97 -2.52
N LEU A 17 -24.67 6.98 -2.40
CA LEU A 17 -24.34 5.66 -1.88
C LEU A 17 -23.36 4.91 -2.78
N ILE A 18 -23.57 4.99 -4.11
CA ILE A 18 -22.61 4.44 -5.10
C ILE A 18 -21.26 5.14 -4.98
N LEU A 19 -21.25 6.47 -4.85
CA LEU A 19 -20.01 7.24 -4.73
C LEU A 19 -19.22 6.84 -3.47
N PHE A 20 -19.89 6.67 -2.34
CA PHE A 20 -19.29 6.15 -1.11
C PHE A 20 -18.66 4.77 -1.29
N VAL A 21 -19.37 3.86 -1.96
CA VAL A 21 -18.86 2.51 -2.24
C VAL A 21 -17.62 2.57 -3.14
N VAL A 22 -17.63 3.38 -4.20
CA VAL A 22 -16.48 3.55 -5.11
C VAL A 22 -15.26 4.12 -4.37
N VAL A 23 -15.45 5.16 -3.56
CA VAL A 23 -14.36 5.74 -2.75
C VAL A 23 -13.81 4.71 -1.76
N PHE A 24 -14.69 3.92 -1.13
CA PHE A 24 -14.28 2.85 -0.23
C PHE A 24 -13.49 1.75 -0.93
N PHE A 25 -13.88 1.34 -2.15
CA PHE A 25 -13.12 0.38 -2.95
C PHE A 25 -11.77 0.92 -3.41
N PHE A 26 -11.68 2.20 -3.76
CA PHE A 26 -10.40 2.84 -4.10
C PHE A 26 -9.50 2.97 -2.87
N ALA A 27 -10.06 3.31 -1.71
CA ALA A 27 -9.34 3.33 -0.44
C ALA A 27 -8.83 1.94 -0.04
N MET A 28 -9.67 0.90 -0.17
CA MET A 28 -9.23 -0.48 0.08
C MET A 28 -8.21 -0.97 -0.94
N LYS A 29 -8.34 -0.64 -2.23
CA LYS A 29 -7.29 -0.98 -3.23
C LYS A 29 -5.98 -0.24 -2.96
N SER A 30 -6.04 0.89 -2.26
CA SER A 30 -4.86 1.62 -1.82
C SER A 30 -4.19 1.02 -0.55
N SER A 31 -4.90 0.15 0.17
CA SER A 31 -4.39 -0.72 1.23
C SER A 31 -4.11 -2.08 0.60
N ASP A 32 -2.90 -2.45 0.22
CA ASP A 32 -2.05 -3.11 1.18
C ASP A 32 -0.74 -3.42 0.44
N LEU A 33 0.20 -2.49 0.46
CA LEU A 33 1.60 -2.89 0.29
C LEU A 33 2.07 -3.61 1.56
N GLU A 34 1.54 -3.24 2.72
CA GLU A 34 1.86 -3.82 4.02
C GLU A 34 1.45 -5.29 4.15
N ASN A 35 0.28 -5.65 3.61
CA ASN A 35 -0.22 -7.03 3.57
C ASN A 35 -0.07 -7.67 2.17
N GLY A 36 0.63 -6.99 1.27
CA GLY A 36 0.84 -7.42 -0.11
C GLY A 36 2.10 -8.25 -0.32
N ASN A 37 2.33 -8.66 -1.56
CA ASN A 37 3.52 -9.39 -1.99
C ASN A 37 4.48 -8.51 -2.83
N LEU A 38 5.67 -9.03 -3.09
CA LEU A 38 6.70 -8.31 -3.87
C LEU A 38 6.32 -8.07 -5.35
N LYS A 39 5.29 -8.76 -5.90
CA LYS A 39 4.70 -8.39 -7.20
C LYS A 39 3.95 -7.06 -7.11
N GLN A 40 3.18 -6.86 -6.04
CA GLN A 40 2.46 -5.60 -5.79
C GLN A 40 3.42 -4.47 -5.42
N TRP A 41 4.51 -4.78 -4.72
CA TRP A 41 5.61 -3.83 -4.46
C TRP A 41 6.15 -3.23 -5.76
N ARG A 42 6.53 -4.07 -6.73
CA ARG A 42 7.05 -3.62 -8.04
C ARG A 42 6.05 -2.83 -8.87
N ALA A 43 4.76 -3.07 -8.70
CA ALA A 43 3.71 -2.34 -9.39
C ALA A 43 3.37 -0.98 -8.75
N ALA A 44 3.79 -0.74 -7.50
CA ALA A 44 3.52 0.51 -6.79
C ALA A 44 4.53 1.60 -7.15
N ASP A 45 4.10 2.86 -7.03
CA ASP A 45 4.97 4.03 -7.15
C ASP A 45 5.96 4.15 -5.97
N VAL A 46 7.03 4.92 -6.18
CA VAL A 46 8.12 5.10 -5.21
C VAL A 46 7.62 5.68 -3.89
N THR A 47 6.68 6.64 -3.93
CA THR A 47 6.12 7.26 -2.73
C THR A 47 5.37 6.25 -1.88
N ARG A 48 4.53 5.40 -2.50
CA ARG A 48 3.81 4.34 -1.78
C ARG A 48 4.74 3.27 -1.21
N ARG A 49 5.83 2.93 -1.90
CA ARG A 49 6.87 2.03 -1.36
C ARG A 49 7.57 2.64 -0.15
N MET A 50 7.94 3.92 -0.22
CA MET A 50 8.55 4.63 0.91
C MET A 50 7.63 4.68 2.12
N THR A 51 6.34 5.01 1.91
CA THR A 51 5.36 5.02 3.00
C THR A 51 5.14 3.63 3.59
N ALA A 52 5.03 2.59 2.77
CA ALA A 52 4.91 1.22 3.25
C ALA A 52 6.16 0.76 4.02
N ALA A 53 7.35 1.08 3.53
CA ALA A 53 8.61 0.83 4.22
C ALA A 53 8.65 1.51 5.60
N GLN A 54 8.23 2.77 5.68
CA GLN A 54 8.16 3.56 6.92
C GLN A 54 7.19 2.98 7.94
N ILE A 55 6.00 2.58 7.49
CA ILE A 55 4.99 1.98 8.37
C ILE A 55 5.47 0.62 8.88
N LEU A 56 6.09 -0.19 8.02
CA LEU A 56 6.55 -1.53 8.37
C LEU A 56 7.82 -1.56 9.22
N SER A 57 8.75 -0.61 9.01
CA SER A 57 9.99 -0.49 9.78
C SER A 57 9.79 0.27 11.10
N ALA A 58 8.69 1.03 11.23
CA ALA A 58 8.47 2.00 12.29
C ALA A 58 9.67 2.96 12.50
N SER A 59 10.41 3.25 11.41
CA SER A 59 11.60 4.10 11.43
C SER A 59 11.68 4.98 10.18
N ASP A 60 12.08 6.23 10.39
CA ASP A 60 12.39 7.19 9.33
C ASP A 60 13.85 7.11 8.88
N SER A 61 14.70 6.41 9.66
CA SER A 61 16.11 6.24 9.32
C SER A 61 16.27 5.26 8.16
N ASP A 62 17.15 5.61 7.23
CA ASP A 62 17.58 4.73 6.13
C ASP A 62 16.44 4.22 5.24
N LEU A 63 15.32 4.96 5.18
CA LEU A 63 14.15 4.60 4.36
C LEU A 63 14.51 4.36 2.89
N ASP A 64 15.37 5.21 2.33
CA ASP A 64 15.85 5.06 0.95
C ASP A 64 16.67 3.77 0.78
N LEU A 65 17.53 3.45 1.75
CA LEU A 65 18.31 2.20 1.76
C LEU A 65 17.40 0.97 1.91
N LEU A 66 16.37 1.08 2.76
CA LEU A 66 15.40 0.03 3.02
C LEU A 66 14.56 -0.26 1.77
N VAL A 67 14.05 0.77 1.10
CA VAL A 67 13.32 0.64 -0.16
C VAL A 67 14.21 0.02 -1.23
N LYS A 68 15.47 0.46 -1.37
CA LYS A 68 16.43 -0.13 -2.31
C LYS A 68 16.71 -1.60 -2.03
N CYS A 69 16.80 -1.98 -0.75
CA CYS A 69 16.98 -3.37 -0.36
C CYS A 69 15.76 -4.22 -0.74
N VAL A 70 14.54 -3.76 -0.46
CA VAL A 70 13.31 -4.48 -0.82
C VAL A 70 13.13 -4.54 -2.35
N ASP A 71 13.46 -3.44 -3.06
CA ASP A 71 13.49 -3.43 -4.52
C ASP A 71 14.45 -4.51 -5.04
N LYS A 72 15.63 -4.66 -4.43
CA LYS A 72 16.59 -5.69 -4.82
C LYS A 72 16.09 -7.11 -4.55
N ILE A 73 15.42 -7.34 -3.43
CA ILE A 73 14.77 -8.63 -3.14
C ILE A 73 13.68 -8.91 -4.18
N SER A 74 12.92 -7.89 -4.59
CA SER A 74 11.84 -8.03 -5.57
C SER A 74 12.31 -8.40 -6.98
N GLU A 75 13.60 -8.19 -7.29
CA GLU A 75 14.24 -8.60 -8.55
C GLU A 75 14.67 -10.08 -8.57
N ILE A 76 14.74 -10.73 -7.41
CA ILE A 76 15.12 -12.15 -7.31
C ILE A 76 14.05 -13.02 -8.00
N PRO A 77 14.43 -14.02 -8.82
CA PRO A 77 13.46 -14.96 -9.38
C PRO A 77 12.65 -15.65 -8.27
N ASP A 78 11.36 -15.84 -8.51
CA ASP A 78 10.39 -16.45 -7.59
C ASP A 78 10.13 -15.68 -6.27
N SER A 79 10.80 -14.54 -6.01
CA SER A 79 10.52 -13.72 -4.82
C SER A 79 9.18 -13.01 -4.86
N GLY A 80 8.50 -13.00 -6.01
CA GLY A 80 7.27 -12.25 -6.22
C GLY A 80 6.10 -12.63 -5.29
N ASP A 81 6.11 -13.84 -4.74
CA ASP A 81 5.10 -14.32 -3.79
C ASP A 81 5.50 -14.12 -2.32
N MET A 82 6.71 -13.63 -2.06
CA MET A 82 7.14 -13.22 -0.72
C MET A 82 6.31 -12.01 -0.26
N ALA A 83 5.92 -12.03 1.02
CA ALA A 83 5.24 -10.90 1.64
C ALA A 83 6.21 -9.70 1.74
N VAL A 84 5.72 -8.50 1.44
CA VAL A 84 6.51 -7.26 1.56
C VAL A 84 7.04 -7.09 2.99
N ARG A 85 6.23 -7.43 3.99
CA ARG A 85 6.59 -7.36 5.41
C ARG A 85 7.83 -8.18 5.76
N ASP A 86 7.96 -9.38 5.18
CA ASP A 86 9.11 -10.25 5.43
C ASP A 86 10.37 -9.67 4.80
N ALA A 87 10.27 -9.17 3.57
CA ALA A 87 11.38 -8.50 2.89
C ALA A 87 11.82 -7.22 3.64
N VAL A 88 10.87 -6.41 4.11
CA VAL A 88 11.16 -5.22 4.92
C VAL A 88 11.81 -5.59 6.24
N ALA A 89 11.33 -6.62 6.94
CA ALA A 89 11.94 -7.07 8.18
C ALA A 89 13.39 -7.57 7.98
N LEU A 90 13.65 -8.32 6.91
CA LEU A 90 15.01 -8.77 6.55
C LEU A 90 15.93 -7.59 6.24
N CYS A 91 15.46 -6.62 5.45
CA CYS A 91 16.24 -5.42 5.14
C CYS A 91 16.50 -4.57 6.38
N TYR A 92 15.47 -4.35 7.21
CA TYR A 92 15.58 -3.55 8.42
C TYR A 92 16.57 -4.16 9.43
N THR A 93 16.46 -5.47 9.68
CA THR A 93 17.40 -6.18 10.56
C THR A 93 18.83 -6.15 10.02
N GLY A 94 19.01 -6.33 8.72
CA GLY A 94 20.33 -6.22 8.07
C GLY A 94 20.95 -4.82 8.23
N ILE A 95 20.15 -3.77 8.05
CA ILE A 95 20.60 -2.37 8.24
C ILE A 95 21.01 -2.13 9.69
N GLN A 96 20.20 -2.56 10.67
CA GLN A 96 20.55 -2.41 12.09
C GLN A 96 21.85 -3.14 12.45
N VAL A 97 22.06 -4.36 11.95
CA VAL A 97 23.30 -5.12 12.22
C VAL A 97 24.53 -4.43 11.61
N ASN A 98 24.38 -3.81 10.43
CA ASN A 98 25.45 -3.08 9.78
C ASN A 98 25.77 -1.73 10.45
N GLN A 99 24.80 -1.12 11.13
CA GLN A 99 25.00 0.14 11.86
C GLN A 99 25.57 -0.07 13.27
N ASN A 100 25.34 -1.25 13.86
CA ASN A 100 25.80 -1.59 15.21
C ASN A 100 27.15 -2.36 15.23
N ASN A 101 27.78 -2.59 14.07
CA ASN A 101 29.14 -3.12 13.91
C ASN A 101 30.05 -2.05 13.29
#